data_AF-A0A960HEW0-F1
#
_entry.id   AF-A0A960HEW0-F1
#
_cell.length_a   1.000
_cell.length_b   1.000
_cell.length_c   1.000
_cell.angle_alpha   90.00
_cell.angle_beta   90.00
_cell.angle_gamma   90.00
#
_symmetry.space_group_name_H-M   'P 1'
#
loop_
_entity.id
_entity.type
_entity.pdbx_description
1 polymer ?
#
loop_
_entity_poly.entity_id
_entity_poly.type
_entity_poly.pdbx_seq_one_letter_code
_entity_poly.pdbx_strand_id
1 'polypeptide(L)'
;GDPCPALTAYATHLVQLGGLITGMTTTADQLQTAFGLATADLADLKKSAPKDIADEVATITANIGRLDELFARYDYDLSTMDGAPELDEIRSLLVDAEAATAVDALTTYQSNNCPL
;
A
#
# COMPACT_ATOMS: atom_id res chain seq x y z
N GLY A 1 -16.41 2.36 13.20
CA GLY A 1 -15.57 1.84 14.29
C GLY A 1 -14.57 2.91 14.65
N ASP A 2 -13.62 2.63 15.53
CA ASP A 2 -12.44 3.50 15.66
C ASP A 2 -11.43 3.11 14.55
N PRO A 3 -11.08 4.01 13.61
CA PRO A 3 -10.13 3.72 12.54
C PRO A 3 -8.66 3.82 12.96
N CYS A 4 -8.35 4.38 14.14
CA CYS A 4 -6.99 4.69 14.54
C CYS A 4 -6.03 3.49 14.64
N PRO A 5 -6.45 2.32 15.16
CA PRO A 5 -5.59 1.13 15.14
C PRO A 5 -5.24 0.68 13.72
N ALA A 6 -6.22 0.68 12.81
CA ALA A 6 -6.01 0.27 11.42
C ALA A 6 -5.17 1.28 10.63
N LEU A 7 -5.34 2.60 10.87
CA LEU A 7 -4.47 3.65 10.33
C LEU A 7 -3.01 3.45 10.73
N THR A 8 -2.77 3.15 12.01
CA THR A 8 -1.42 2.97 12.54
C THR A 8 -0.74 1.73 11.97
N ALA A 9 -1.49 0.63 11.85
CA ALA A 9 -1.02 -0.59 11.21
C ALA A 9 -0.68 -0.34 9.73
N TYR A 10 -1.61 0.27 8.99
CA TYR A 10 -1.41 0.58 7.57
C TYR A 10 -0.19 1.46 7.34
N ALA A 11 -0.03 2.56 8.11
CA ALA A 11 1.14 3.44 7.97
C ALA A 11 2.46 2.69 8.19
N THR A 12 2.48 1.77 9.16
CA THR A 12 3.66 0.94 9.44
C THR A 12 3.95 -0.02 8.28
N HIS A 13 2.94 -0.73 7.79
CA HIS A 13 3.11 -1.71 6.72
C HIS A 13 3.34 -1.06 5.36
N LEU A 14 2.83 0.14 5.10
CA LEU A 14 3.12 0.91 3.88
C LEU A 14 4.61 1.29 3.81
N VAL A 15 5.18 1.77 4.92
CA VAL A 15 6.62 2.08 4.99
C VAL A 15 7.46 0.82 4.79
N GLN A 16 7.05 -0.30 5.40
CA GLN A 16 7.73 -1.58 5.19
C GLN A 16 7.66 -2.04 3.73
N LEU A 17 6.48 -1.99 3.11
CA LEU A 17 6.27 -2.36 1.71
C LEU A 17 7.15 -1.52 0.77
N GLY A 18 7.19 -0.19 0.95
CA GLY A 18 8.06 0.68 0.17
C GLY A 18 9.54 0.37 0.34
N GLY A 19 9.97 0.06 1.56
CA GLY A 19 11.34 -0.38 1.85
C GLY A 19 11.70 -1.71 1.18
N LEU A 20 10.76 -2.66 1.13
CA LEU A 20 10.96 -3.96 0.49
C LEU A 20 11.02 -3.85 -1.03
N ILE A 21 10.15 -3.05 -1.66
CA ILE A 21 10.15 -2.84 -3.12
C ILE A 21 11.49 -2.26 -3.62
N THR A 22 12.13 -1.42 -2.81
CA THR A 22 13.42 -0.79 -3.15
C THR A 22 14.64 -1.56 -2.62
N GLY A 23 14.42 -2.64 -1.86
CA GLY A 23 15.46 -3.41 -1.19
C GLY A 23 16.10 -4.47 -2.10
N MET A 24 17.43 -4.43 -2.21
CA MET A 24 18.19 -5.41 -3.01
C MET A 24 18.22 -6.84 -2.45
N THR A 25 17.81 -7.03 -1.18
CA THR A 25 17.83 -8.33 -0.48
C THR A 25 16.43 -8.81 -0.10
N THR A 26 15.38 -8.21 -0.67
CA THR A 26 13.99 -8.57 -0.41
C THR A 26 13.69 -9.95 -0.98
N THR A 27 13.07 -10.81 -0.18
CA THR A 27 12.58 -12.11 -0.65
C THR A 27 11.13 -12.01 -1.12
N ALA A 28 10.74 -12.94 -2.00
CA ALA A 28 9.35 -13.09 -2.44
C ALA A 28 8.36 -13.19 -1.26
N ASP A 29 8.65 -14.05 -0.29
CA ASP A 29 7.80 -14.23 0.90
C ASP A 29 7.62 -12.94 1.71
N GLN A 30 8.69 -12.14 1.85
CA GLN A 30 8.62 -10.85 2.56
C GLN A 30 7.72 -9.87 1.82
N LEU A 31 7.86 -9.79 0.49
CA LEU A 31 7.10 -8.87 -0.33
C LEU A 31 5.62 -9.28 -0.40
N GLN A 32 5.33 -10.56 -0.61
CA GLN A 32 3.98 -11.11 -0.59
C GLN A 32 3.30 -10.88 0.77
N THR A 33 4.03 -11.11 1.87
CA THR A 33 3.51 -10.84 3.23
C THR A 33 3.19 -9.37 3.42
N ALA A 34 4.07 -8.46 2.97
CA ALA A 34 3.86 -7.03 3.09
C ALA A 34 2.64 -6.53 2.28
N PHE A 35 2.46 -7.02 1.06
CA PHE A 35 1.25 -6.75 0.27
C PHE A 35 -0.02 -7.25 0.97
N GLY A 36 0.02 -8.47 1.51
CA GLY A 36 -1.09 -9.05 2.26
C GLY A 36 -1.47 -8.24 3.50
N LEU A 37 -0.48 -7.80 4.28
CA LEU A 37 -0.68 -6.97 5.46
C LEU A 37 -1.27 -5.59 5.11
N ALA A 38 -0.68 -4.89 4.15
CA ALA A 38 -1.17 -3.58 3.72
C ALA A 38 -2.62 -3.65 3.20
N THR A 39 -2.95 -4.70 2.42
CA THR A 39 -4.31 -4.92 1.91
C THR A 39 -5.31 -5.24 3.03
N ALA A 40 -4.90 -6.04 4.01
CA ALA A 40 -5.74 -6.35 5.17
C ALA A 40 -6.05 -5.10 5.99
N ASP A 41 -5.04 -4.27 6.26
CA ASP A 41 -5.22 -3.03 7.02
C ASP A 41 -6.17 -2.07 6.29
N LEU A 42 -6.01 -1.92 4.96
CA LEU A 42 -6.90 -1.10 4.13
C LEU A 42 -8.35 -1.60 4.16
N ALA A 43 -8.55 -2.93 4.15
CA ALA A 43 -9.88 -3.51 4.27
C ALA A 43 -10.53 -3.20 5.62
N ASP A 44 -9.77 -3.18 6.71
CA ASP A 44 -10.27 -2.84 8.05
C ASP A 44 -10.47 -1.33 8.24
N LEU A 45 -9.59 -0.51 7.67
CA LEU A 45 -9.74 0.93 7.52
C LEU A 45 -11.05 1.28 6.81
N LYS A 46 -11.31 0.67 5.65
CA LYS A 46 -12.52 0.93 4.86
C LYS A 46 -13.81 0.67 5.63
N LYS A 47 -13.81 -0.31 6.55
CA LYS A 47 -14.98 -0.64 7.40
C LYS A 47 -15.16 0.34 8.56
N SER A 48 -14.07 0.93 9.05
CA SER A 48 -14.04 1.68 10.29
C SER A 48 -14.04 3.20 10.10
N ALA A 49 -13.52 3.68 8.97
CA ALA A 49 -13.32 5.09 8.64
C ALA A 49 -14.62 5.83 8.27
N PRO A 50 -14.67 7.17 8.46
CA PRO A 50 -15.74 7.99 7.91
C PRO A 50 -15.70 8.00 6.37
N LYS A 51 -16.82 8.38 5.74
CA LYS A 51 -17.03 8.21 4.28
C LYS A 51 -15.92 8.85 3.43
N ASP A 52 -15.55 10.09 3.75
CA ASP A 52 -14.50 10.84 3.08
C ASP A 52 -13.18 10.08 3.09
N ILE A 53 -12.77 9.54 4.24
CA ILE A 53 -11.55 8.73 4.36
C ILE A 53 -11.72 7.35 3.70
N ALA A 54 -12.91 6.76 3.73
CA ALA A 54 -13.16 5.47 3.07
C ALA A 54 -13.03 5.56 1.54
N ASP A 55 -13.35 6.71 0.95
CA ASP A 55 -13.15 6.95 -0.48
C ASP A 55 -11.63 7.03 -0.80
N GLU A 56 -10.83 7.72 0.02
CA GLU A 56 -9.36 7.76 -0.11
C GLU A 56 -8.72 6.36 0.08
N VAL A 57 -9.19 5.60 1.06
CA VAL A 57 -8.77 4.20 1.29
C VAL A 57 -9.05 3.34 0.05
N ALA A 58 -10.16 3.58 -0.66
CA ALA A 58 -10.49 2.84 -1.87
C ALA A 58 -9.52 3.13 -3.02
N THR A 59 -9.12 4.39 -3.20
CA THR A 59 -8.09 4.82 -4.16
C THR A 59 -6.76 4.10 -3.89
N ILE A 60 -6.31 4.12 -2.63
CA ILE A 60 -5.08 3.44 -2.22
C ILE A 60 -5.19 1.92 -2.43
N THR A 61 -6.32 1.32 -2.06
CA THR A 61 -6.56 -0.12 -2.21
C THR A 61 -6.48 -0.54 -3.68
N ALA A 62 -7.02 0.27 -4.59
CA ALA A 62 -6.92 0.00 -6.03
C ALA A 62 -5.46 0.05 -6.50
N ASN A 63 -4.69 1.04 -6.07
CA ASN A 63 -3.27 1.18 -6.43
C ASN A 63 -2.41 0.03 -5.88
N ILE A 64 -2.56 -0.31 -4.59
CA ILE A 64 -1.84 -1.43 -3.97
C ILE A 64 -2.26 -2.76 -4.59
N GLY A 65 -3.55 -2.97 -4.84
CA GLY A 65 -4.05 -4.18 -5.50
C GLY A 65 -3.47 -4.35 -6.89
N ARG A 66 -3.31 -3.26 -7.65
CA ARG A 66 -2.68 -3.31 -8.97
C ARG A 66 -1.18 -3.64 -8.88
N LEU A 67 -0.47 -3.07 -7.93
CA LEU A 67 0.92 -3.44 -7.66
C LEU A 67 1.02 -4.92 -7.30
N ASP A 68 0.20 -5.39 -6.36
CA ASP A 68 0.16 -6.80 -5.93
C ASP A 68 -0.07 -7.76 -7.10
N GLU A 69 -1.05 -7.46 -7.97
CA GLU A 69 -1.29 -8.22 -9.20
C GLU A 69 -0.07 -8.28 -10.13
N LEU A 70 0.69 -7.18 -10.24
CA LEU A 70 1.89 -7.12 -11.08
C LEU A 70 3.04 -7.92 -10.46
N PHE A 71 3.30 -7.76 -9.15
CA PHE A 71 4.33 -8.54 -8.46
C PHE A 71 4.00 -10.04 -8.42
N ALA A 72 2.72 -10.41 -8.26
CA ALA A 72 2.27 -11.80 -8.27
C ALA A 72 2.52 -12.53 -9.60
N ARG A 73 2.54 -11.81 -10.74
CA ARG A 73 2.89 -12.41 -12.06
C ARG A 73 4.32 -12.90 -12.12
N TYR A 74 5.17 -12.39 -11.24
CA TYR A 74 6.59 -12.70 -11.14
C TYR A 74 6.91 -13.44 -9.83
N ASP A 75 5.90 -14.07 -9.21
CA ASP A 75 6.02 -14.76 -7.92
C ASP A 75 6.69 -13.88 -6.83
N TYR A 76 6.53 -12.56 -6.90
CA TYR A 76 7.17 -11.56 -6.04
C TYR A 76 8.71 -11.58 -6.06
N ASP A 77 9.32 -12.27 -7.03
CA ASP A 77 10.77 -12.33 -7.21
C ASP A 77 11.26 -11.12 -8.02
N LEU A 78 11.77 -10.11 -7.31
CA LEU A 78 12.32 -8.89 -7.90
C LEU A 78 13.42 -9.14 -8.94
N SER A 79 14.15 -10.26 -8.85
CA SER A 79 15.21 -10.58 -9.80
C SER A 79 14.67 -10.97 -11.18
N THR A 80 13.45 -11.50 -11.23
CA THR A 80 12.75 -11.86 -12.48
C THR A 80 12.02 -10.68 -13.11
N MET A 81 11.85 -9.60 -12.35
CA MET A 81 11.18 -8.39 -12.80
C MET A 81 12.12 -7.43 -13.55
N ASP A 82 13.44 -7.63 -13.47
CA ASP A 82 14.39 -6.84 -14.23
C ASP A 82 14.21 -7.09 -15.74
N GLY A 83 13.75 -6.06 -16.46
CA GLY A 83 13.35 -6.15 -17.87
C GLY A 83 11.90 -6.60 -18.13
N ALA A 84 11.06 -6.72 -17.09
CA ALA A 84 9.64 -6.99 -17.27
C ALA A 84 8.94 -5.88 -18.08
N PRO A 85 8.04 -6.21 -19.02
CA PRO A 85 7.33 -5.21 -19.81
C PRO A 85 6.43 -4.29 -18.96
N GLU A 86 6.00 -4.76 -17.79
CA GLU A 86 5.17 -4.01 -16.85
C GLU A 86 5.98 -3.09 -15.91
N LEU A 87 7.31 -3.02 -16.03
CA LEU A 87 8.14 -2.15 -15.17
C LEU A 87 7.71 -0.68 -15.24
N ASP A 88 7.31 -0.20 -16.42
CA ASP A 88 6.83 1.18 -16.57
C ASP A 88 5.47 1.38 -15.90
N GLU A 89 4.61 0.36 -15.88
CA GLU A 89 3.35 0.37 -15.15
C GLU A 89 3.59 0.39 -13.63
N ILE A 90 4.49 -0.47 -13.14
CA ILE A 90 4.89 -0.49 -11.72
C ILE A 90 5.44 0.87 -11.30
N ARG A 91 6.34 1.45 -12.10
CA ARG A 91 6.88 2.79 -11.84
C ARG A 91 5.78 3.85 -11.81
N SER A 92 4.83 3.78 -12.75
CA SER A 92 3.69 4.71 -12.79
C SER A 92 2.84 4.61 -11.52
N LEU A 93 2.55 3.39 -11.05
CA LEU A 93 1.74 3.15 -9.85
C LEU A 93 2.46 3.58 -8.56
N LEU A 94 3.79 3.47 -8.52
CA LEU A 94 4.61 3.93 -7.38
C LEU A 94 4.67 5.45 -7.26
N VAL A 95 4.49 6.19 -8.37
CA VAL A 95 4.48 7.66 -8.39
C VAL A 95 3.10 8.22 -8.74
N ASP A 96 2.05 7.41 -8.62
CA ASP A 96 0.70 7.80 -8.97
C ASP A 96 0.24 8.96 -8.08
N ALA A 97 -0.11 10.08 -8.71
CA ALA A 97 -0.42 11.32 -8.01
C ALA A 97 -1.74 11.24 -7.23
N GLU A 98 -2.69 10.43 -7.69
CA GLU A 98 -3.98 10.23 -7.03
C GLU A 98 -3.79 9.40 -5.76
N ALA A 99 -3.05 8.31 -5.84
CA ALA A 99 -2.66 7.49 -4.69
C ALA A 99 -1.82 8.29 -3.68
N ALA A 100 -0.89 9.13 -4.14
CA ALA A 100 -0.12 10.01 -3.26
C ALA A 100 -1.01 11.01 -2.52
N THR A 101 -1.97 11.63 -3.22
CA THR A 101 -2.93 12.56 -2.62
C THR A 101 -3.79 11.85 -1.57
N ALA A 102 -4.25 10.64 -1.85
CA ALA A 102 -5.03 9.84 -0.90
C ALA A 102 -4.20 9.47 0.35
N VAL A 103 -2.93 9.09 0.18
CA VAL A 103 -2.01 8.82 1.30
C VAL A 103 -1.81 10.08 2.16
N ASP A 104 -1.66 11.25 1.55
CA ASP A 104 -1.54 12.53 2.28
C ASP A 104 -2.82 12.87 3.07
N ALA A 105 -3.99 12.60 2.48
CA ALA A 105 -5.29 12.79 3.15
C ALA A 105 -5.42 11.87 4.38
N LEU A 106 -5.06 10.58 4.24
CA LEU A 106 -5.04 9.63 5.36
C LEU A 106 -4.05 10.07 6.46
N THR A 107 -2.86 10.52 6.08
CA THR A 107 -1.82 10.98 7.02
C THR A 107 -2.27 12.21 7.79
N THR A 108 -2.92 13.14 7.10
CA THR A 108 -3.52 14.34 7.71
C THR A 108 -4.63 13.96 8.67
N TYR A 109 -5.51 13.04 8.27
CA TYR A 109 -6.59 12.55 9.13
C TYR A 109 -6.05 11.87 10.38
N GLN A 110 -5.06 10.98 10.24
CA GLN A 110 -4.41 10.30 11.35
C GLN A 110 -3.81 11.31 12.34
N SER A 111 -3.08 12.31 11.84
CA SER A 111 -2.45 13.33 12.70
C SER A 111 -3.46 14.16 13.49
N ASN A 112 -4.64 14.40 12.91
CA ASN A 112 -5.69 15.22 13.55
C ASN A 112 -6.59 14.43 14.50
N ASN A 113 -6.82 13.13 14.24
CA ASN A 113 -7.86 12.35 14.90
C ASN A 113 -7.34 11.16 15.71
N CYS A 114 -6.09 10.75 15.48
CA CYS A 114 -5.46 9.61 16.13
C CYS A 114 -4.18 10.04 16.87
N PRO A 115 -4.30 10.87 17.93
CA PRO A 115 -3.14 11.25 18.73
C PRO A 115 -2.53 10.01 19.41
N LEU A 116 -1.20 9.88 19.29
CA LEU A 116 -0.39 8.86 19.96
C LEU A 116 -0.39 9.02 21.49
#